data_AF-A0A6F8T4H8-F1
#
_entry.id   AF-A0A6F8T4H8-F1
#
_cell.length_a   1.000
_cell.length_b   1.000
_cell.length_c   1.000
_cell.angle_alpha   90.00
_cell.angle_beta   90.00
_cell.angle_gamma   90.00
#
_symmetry.space_group_name_H-M   'P 1'
#
loop_
_entity.id
_entity.type
_entity.pdbx_description
1 polymer ?
#
loop_
_entity_poly.entity_id
_entity_poly.type
_entity_poly.pdbx_seq_one_letter_code
_entity_poly.pdbx_strand_id
1 'polypeptide(L)' 'MARILSEADTLLKSKGGKPNKLAIEDGLLMALEYMREYRTYFHISRSYGISESACYRNIRWVEDTLINSCYAHGLAD' A
#
# COMPACT_ATOMS: atom_id res chain seq x y z
N MET A 1 -10.53 -0.14 4.79
CA MET A 1 -9.14 0.11 4.33
C MET A 1 -9.04 0.06 2.81
N ALA A 2 -9.43 -1.04 2.15
CA ALA A 2 -9.36 -1.17 0.69
C ALA A 2 -10.04 -0.04 -0.09
N ARG A 3 -11.23 0.42 0.32
CA ARG A 3 -11.92 1.56 -0.31
C ARG A 3 -11.07 2.85 -0.32
N ILE A 4 -10.46 3.19 0.81
CA ILE A 4 -9.61 4.38 0.95
C ILE A 4 -8.40 4.28 0.01
N LEU A 5 -7.76 3.11 -0.03
CA LEU A 5 -6.63 2.85 -0.93
C LEU A 5 -7.05 2.90 -2.40
N SER A 6 -8.23 2.38 -2.74
CA SER A 6 -8.77 2.45 -4.10
C SER A 6 -9.05 3.89 -4.53
N GLU A 7 -9.59 4.73 -3.65
CA GLU A 7 -9.80 6.16 -3.91
C GLU A 7 -8.47 6.91 -4.08
N ALA A 8 -7.47 6.59 -3.26
CA ALA A 8 -6.14 7.18 -3.39
C ALA A 8 -5.43 6.75 -4.70
N ASP A 9 -5.56 5.48 -5.08
CA ASP A 9 -4.99 4.94 -6.33
C ASP A 9 -5.65 5.53 -7.58
N THR A 10 -6.97 5.75 -7.58
CA THR A 10 -7.65 6.43 -8.70
C THR A 10 -7.19 7.88 -8.83
N LEU A 11 -6.99 8.60 -7.73
CA LEU A 11 -6.43 9.95 -7.71
C LEU A 11 -4.96 10.00 -8.16
N LEU A 12 -4.16 8.97 -7.89
CA LEU A 12 -2.80 8.87 -8.40
C LEU A 12 -2.78 8.59 -9.90
N LYS A 13 -3.60 7.66 -10.36
CA LYS A 13 -3.71 7.29 -11.78
C LYS A 13 -4.23 8.41 -12.66
N SER A 14 -5.07 9.31 -12.14
CA SER A 14 -5.53 10.49 -12.89
C SER A 14 -4.38 11.45 -13.24
N LYS A 15 -3.27 11.41 -12.49
CA LYS A 15 -2.04 12.18 -12.76
C LYS A 15 -1.11 11.47 -13.77
N GLY A 16 -1.49 10.29 -14.25
CA GLY A 16 -0.68 9.45 -15.14
C GLY A 16 0.36 8.61 -14.40
N GLY A 17 1.23 7.94 -15.16
CA GLY A 17 2.32 7.11 -14.64
C GLY A 17 2.24 5.64 -15.04
N LYS A 18 3.15 4.84 -14.50
CA LYS A 18 3.22 3.40 -14.79
C LYS A 18 2.07 2.67 -14.07
N PRO A 19 1.36 1.75 -14.73
CA PRO A 19 0.34 0.95 -14.07
C PRO A 19 0.95 0.08 -12.95
N ASN A 20 0.24 -0.02 -11.83
CA ASN A 20 0.60 -0.91 -10.73
C ASN A 20 0.47 -2.37 -11.17
N LYS A 21 1.49 -3.18 -10.84
CA LYS A 21 1.51 -4.63 -11.15
C LYS A 21 0.62 -5.43 -10.19
N LEU A 22 0.30 -4.88 -9.03
CA LEU A 22 -0.47 -5.54 -7.97
C LEU A 22 -1.85 -4.92 -7.82
N ALA A 23 -2.83 -5.75 -7.48
CA ALA A 23 -4.14 -5.28 -7.04
C ALA A 23 -4.03 -4.51 -5.71
N ILE A 24 -5.03 -3.68 -5.40
CA ILE A 24 -5.04 -2.89 -4.17
C ILE A 24 -5.14 -3.80 -2.95
N GLU A 25 -5.90 -4.87 -3.07
CA GLU A 25 -6.09 -5.91 -2.05
C GLU A 25 -4.77 -6.63 -1.76
N ASP A 26 -4.00 -6.96 -2.79
CA ASP A 26 -2.68 -7.58 -2.63
C ASP A 26 -1.69 -6.64 -1.95
N GLY A 27 -1.72 -5.35 -2.30
CA GLY A 27 -0.91 -4.33 -1.63
C GLY A 27 -1.27 -4.16 -0.15
N LEU A 28 -2.56 -4.21 0.19
CA LEU A 28 -3.02 -4.18 1.57
C LEU A 28 -2.60 -5.44 2.34
N LEU A 29 -2.77 -6.63 1.74
CA LEU A 29 -2.36 -7.89 2.35
C LEU A 29 -0.85 -7.91 2.61
N MET A 30 -0.05 -7.47 1.63
CA MET A 30 1.40 -7.32 1.75
C MET A 30 1.81 -6.45 2.95
N ALA A 31 1.12 -5.33 3.18
CA ALA A 31 1.38 -4.48 4.34
C ALA A 31 0.99 -5.17 5.66
N LEU A 32 -0.13 -5.91 5.69
CA LEU A 32 -0.56 -6.65 6.87
C LEU A 32 0.39 -7.79 7.23
N GLU A 33 0.91 -8.53 6.24
CA GLU A 33 1.95 -9.56 6.43
C GLU A 33 3.21 -8.96 7.07
N TYR A 34 3.65 -7.80 6.58
CA TYR A 34 4.78 -7.09 7.16
C TYR A 34 4.53 -6.68 8.61
N MET A 35 3.36 -6.11 8.91
CA MET A 35 3.04 -5.60 10.26
C MET A 35 2.76 -6.70 11.29
N ARG A 36 2.10 -7.80 10.88
CA ARG A 36 1.62 -8.85 11.79
C ARG A 36 2.57 -10.03 11.91
N GLU A 37 3.20 -10.42 10.81
CA GLU A 37 4.10 -11.59 10.78
C GLU A 37 5.57 -11.20 10.88
N TYR A 38 5.88 -9.89 10.87
CA TYR A 38 7.25 -9.35 10.86
C TYR A 38 8.13 -9.97 9.75
N ARG A 39 7.48 -10.37 8.64
CA ARG A 39 8.17 -11.00 7.52
C ARG A 39 9.02 -9.95 6.81
N THR A 40 10.28 -10.29 6.51
CA THR A 40 11.20 -9.33 5.86
C THR A 40 10.70 -8.94 4.46
N TYR A 41 11.02 -7.73 4.02
CA TYR A 41 10.68 -7.28 2.66
C TYR A 41 11.17 -8.26 1.59
N PHE A 42 12.37 -8.83 1.76
CA PHE A 42 12.87 -9.90 0.90
C PHE A 42 11.89 -11.07 0.79
N HIS A 43 11.47 -11.67 1.91
CA HIS A 43 10.58 -12.83 1.88
C HIS A 43 9.19 -12.52 1.34
N ILE A 44 8.63 -11.34 1.65
CA ILE A 44 7.34 -10.90 1.12
C ILE A 44 7.47 -10.68 -0.40
N SER A 45 8.47 -9.93 -0.85
CA SER A 45 8.67 -9.63 -2.28
C SER A 45 8.77 -10.87 -3.16
N ARG A 46 9.33 -11.97 -2.63
CA ARG A 46 9.40 -13.28 -3.30
C ARG A 46 8.03 -13.91 -3.49
N SER A 47 7.16 -13.86 -2.48
CA SER A 47 5.77 -14.38 -2.58
C SER A 47 4.96 -13.68 -3.67
N TYR A 48 5.19 -12.39 -3.88
CA TYR A 48 4.44 -11.56 -4.84
C TYR A 48 5.15 -11.37 -6.19
N GLY A 49 6.34 -11.96 -6.39
CA GLY A 49 7.08 -11.86 -7.66
C GLY A 49 7.47 -10.42 -8.05
N ILE A 50 7.87 -9.62 -7.05
CA ILE A 50 8.35 -8.24 -7.21
C ILE A 50 9.73 -8.05 -6.60
N SER A 51 10.39 -6.91 -6.86
CA SER A 51 11.64 -6.58 -6.19
C SER A 51 11.39 -6.20 -4.72
N GLU A 52 12.39 -6.42 -3.87
CA GLU A 52 12.35 -6.01 -2.46
C GLU A 52 12.10 -4.50 -2.32
N SER A 53 12.73 -3.68 -3.16
CA SER A 53 12.50 -2.24 -3.18
C SER A 53 11.08 -1.85 -3.61
N ALA A 54 10.44 -2.61 -4.49
CA ALA A 54 9.04 -2.38 -4.85
C ALA A 54 8.11 -2.78 -3.71
N CYS A 55 8.43 -3.87 -3.01
CA CYS A 55 7.71 -4.31 -1.82
C CYS A 55 7.74 -3.23 -0.73
N TYR A 56 8.92 -2.69 -0.43
CA TYR A 56 9.08 -1.57 0.50
C TYR A 56 8.20 -0.37 0.12
N ARG A 57 8.27 0.08 -1.14
CA ARG A 57 7.48 1.24 -1.60
C ARG A 57 5.97 1.00 -1.51
N ASN A 58 5.51 -0.21 -1.84
CA ASN A 58 4.09 -0.54 -1.74
C ASN A 58 3.60 -0.53 -0.30
N ILE A 59 4.32 -1.20 0.61
CA ILE A 59 3.98 -1.23 2.04
C ILE A 59 3.97 0.20 2.59
N ARG A 60 5.00 0.99 2.28
CA ARG A 60 5.10 2.37 2.73
C ARG A 60 3.96 3.24 2.20
N TRP A 61 3.61 3.09 0.93
CA TRP A 61 2.49 3.82 0.35
C TRP A 61 1.16 3.47 1.02
N VAL A 62 0.92 2.19 1.32
CA VAL A 62 -0.28 1.75 2.06
C VAL A 62 -0.31 2.36 3.45
N GLU A 63 0.78 2.26 4.21
CA GLU A 63 0.90 2.84 5.55
C GLU A 63 0.61 4.35 5.53
N ASP A 64 1.34 5.10 4.71
CA ASP A 64 1.23 6.55 4.63
C ASP A 64 -0.19 6.98 4.20
N THR A 65 -0.80 6.28 3.25
CA THR A 65 -2.16 6.58 2.79
C THR A 65 -3.19 6.38 3.90
N LEU A 66 -3.10 5.26 4.64
CA LEU A 66 -4.01 4.98 5.74
C LEU A 66 -3.81 5.95 6.91
N ILE A 67 -2.56 6.25 7.26
CA ILE A 67 -2.22 7.21 8.32
C ILE A 67 -2.76 8.61 7.96
N ASN A 68 -2.50 9.08 6.74
CA ASN A 68 -2.99 10.39 6.29
C ASN A 68 -4.52 10.45 6.26
N SER A 69 -5.19 9.37 5.87
CA SER A 69 -6.66 9.32 5.91
C SER A 69 -7.19 9.44 7.34
N CYS A 70 -6.50 8.86 8.33
CA CYS A 70 -6.90 8.95 9.74
C CYS A 70 -6.76 10.38 10.27
N TYR A 71 -5.63 11.03 10.02
CA TYR A 71 -5.40 12.42 10.45
C TYR A 71 -6.32 13.42 9.76
N ALA A 72 -6.64 13.21 8.48
CA ALA A 72 -7.59 14.06 7.76
C ALA A 72 -9.00 14.01 8.37
N HIS A 73 -9.40 12.88 8.97
CA HIS A 73 -10.68 12.75 9.66
C HIS A 73 -10.62 13.26 11.11
N GLY A 74 -9.50 13.11 11.83
CA GLY A 74 -9.37 13.53 13.24
C GLY A 74 -9.24 15.04 13.50
N LEU A 75 -9.32 15.89 12.47
CA LEU A 75 -9.37 17.36 12.57
C LEU A 75 -10.76 17.93 12.22
N ALA A 76 -11.73 17.08 11.89
CA ALA A 76 -13.09 17.47 11.52
C ALA A 76 -14.12 17.24 12.63
N ASP A 77 -13.68 16.78 13.80
CA ASP A 77 -14.47 16.54 15.02
C ASP A 77 -14.05 17.50 16.15
#